data_AF-A0A0F7Z024-F1
#
_entry.id   AF-A0A0F7Z024-F1
#
_cell.length_a   1.000
_cell.length_b   1.000
_cell.length_c   1.000
_cell.angle_alpha   90.00
_cell.angle_beta   90.00
_cell.angle_gamma   90.00
#
_symmetry.space_group_name_H-M   'P 1'
#
loop_
_entity.id
_entity.type
_entity.pdbx_description
1 polymer ?
#
loop_
_entity_poly.entity_id
_entity_poly.type
_entity_poly.pdbx_seq_one_letter_code
_entity_poly.pdbx_strand_id
1 'polypeptide(L)'
;MWAAKFVNVRSPLLSSVLLLSKGAPASSSPFHSSAHRHRAKVAVVLSGCGVYDGTEIHEAAAIMVHLSRGGANVDMYAPNISQMHVVDHSRGQPADRESRNVLTESARIARGKIIDLARLTARDYDAVVFPGGFGAAKNLSTFSVDGKDCKVNKDVERVLKDFHKSGKPIGLCCISPVLAAKILPGTEVTVGQEQEQGGKWPHASTAGVIKAMGGKHCAKDVTEAHVDNTNKIVTTPAFMCETEFHHIFDGIGAMIKNVLRLTGK
;
A
#
# COMPACT_ATOMS: atom_id res chain seq x y z
N MET A 1 -5.83 -31.03 -27.68
CA MET A 1 -5.35 -30.15 -28.78
C MET A 1 -5.25 -28.75 -28.19
N TRP A 2 -4.10 -28.14 -27.92
CA TRP A 2 -2.75 -28.24 -28.48
C TRP A 2 -1.67 -28.21 -27.38
N ALA A 3 -0.51 -28.78 -27.72
CA ALA A 3 0.54 -29.24 -26.84
C ALA A 3 1.63 -28.21 -26.50
N ALA A 4 2.33 -28.50 -25.40
CA ALA A 4 3.56 -27.87 -24.94
C ALA A 4 4.73 -28.00 -25.94
N LYS A 5 5.70 -27.07 -25.85
CA LYS A 5 7.06 -27.24 -26.37
C LYS A 5 8.08 -26.88 -25.28
N PHE A 6 8.73 -27.91 -24.76
CA PHE A 6 10.03 -27.82 -24.07
C PHE A 6 11.15 -27.79 -25.12
N VAL A 7 12.17 -26.96 -24.90
CA VAL A 7 13.44 -27.06 -25.62
C VAL A 7 14.53 -27.40 -24.60
N ASN A 8 15.26 -28.46 -24.95
CA ASN A 8 16.37 -29.06 -24.23
C ASN A 8 17.66 -28.58 -24.90
N VAL A 9 18.62 -28.03 -24.15
CA VAL A 9 19.97 -27.74 -24.66
C VAL A 9 20.99 -28.38 -23.74
N ARG A 10 21.79 -29.28 -24.34
CA ARG A 10 22.89 -30.02 -23.72
C ARG A 10 24.12 -29.12 -23.57
N SER A 11 24.81 -29.24 -22.45
CA SER A 11 26.17 -28.73 -22.21
C SER A 11 27.21 -29.85 -22.30
N PRO A 12 28.44 -29.59 -22.77
CA PRO A 12 29.60 -30.43 -22.44
C PRO A 12 30.56 -29.72 -21.46
N LEU A 13 31.06 -30.51 -20.50
CA LEU A 13 32.30 -30.33 -19.73
C LEU A 13 33.50 -30.46 -20.72
N LEU A 14 34.71 -29.91 -20.56
CA LEU A 14 35.69 -29.82 -19.46
C LEU A 14 36.87 -28.94 -19.98
N SER A 15 37.55 -28.19 -19.12
CA SER A 15 39.00 -28.35 -18.86
C SER A 15 39.58 -27.24 -17.99
N SER A 16 40.32 -27.69 -16.98
CA SER A 16 41.08 -26.94 -16.00
C SER A 16 42.38 -26.40 -16.61
N VAL A 17 42.75 -25.16 -16.26
CA VAL A 17 44.13 -24.68 -16.35
C VAL A 17 44.49 -23.96 -15.05
N LEU A 18 45.46 -24.53 -14.33
CA LEU A 18 46.17 -23.89 -13.22
C LEU A 18 47.10 -22.81 -13.77
N LEU A 19 47.06 -21.61 -13.19
CA LEU A 19 48.14 -20.63 -13.28
C LEU A 19 48.38 -20.02 -11.89
N LEU A 20 49.57 -20.31 -11.34
CA LEU A 20 50.17 -19.65 -10.19
C LEU A 20 50.82 -18.33 -10.64
N SER A 21 50.61 -17.22 -9.91
CA SER A 21 51.72 -16.40 -9.40
C SER A 21 51.28 -15.16 -8.59
N LYS A 22 51.87 -15.04 -7.39
CA LYS A 22 52.49 -13.86 -6.74
C LYS A 22 51.64 -12.62 -6.35
N GLY A 23 51.36 -12.50 -5.04
CA GLY A 23 51.94 -11.48 -4.14
C GLY A 23 51.44 -10.01 -4.13
N ALA A 24 50.60 -9.69 -3.13
CA ALA A 24 50.53 -8.47 -2.27
C ALA A 24 50.24 -7.07 -2.92
N PRO A 25 49.59 -6.08 -2.24
CA PRO A 25 49.63 -5.79 -0.80
C PRO A 25 48.27 -5.66 -0.08
N ALA A 26 48.35 -5.61 1.25
CA ALA A 26 47.24 -5.43 2.17
C ALA A 26 46.42 -4.17 1.86
N SER A 27 45.14 -4.36 1.53
CA SER A 27 44.18 -3.26 1.49
C SER A 27 43.80 -2.88 2.91
N SER A 28 44.02 -1.61 3.24
CA SER A 28 43.43 -0.97 4.40
C SER A 28 41.92 -1.13 4.32
N SER A 29 41.37 -1.92 5.23
CA SER A 29 39.92 -2.01 5.44
C SER A 29 39.38 -0.60 5.67
N PRO A 30 38.48 -0.07 4.82
CA PRO A 30 37.75 1.11 5.22
C PRO A 30 36.93 0.67 6.42
N PHE A 31 37.12 1.36 7.54
CA PHE A 31 36.17 1.30 8.64
C PHE A 31 34.81 1.65 8.04
N HIS A 32 34.00 0.62 7.76
CA HIS A 32 32.58 0.80 7.58
C HIS A 32 32.05 1.25 8.93
N SER A 33 32.14 2.56 9.17
CA SER A 33 31.22 3.22 10.07
C SER A 33 29.85 2.87 9.51
N SER A 34 29.22 1.86 10.13
CA SER A 34 27.79 1.70 10.09
C SER A 34 27.23 2.93 10.79
N ALA A 35 27.24 4.07 10.09
CA ALA A 35 26.32 5.13 10.38
C ALA A 35 24.97 4.43 10.33
N HIS A 36 24.39 4.17 11.51
CA HIS A 36 23.03 3.71 11.64
C HIS A 36 22.18 4.77 10.96
N ARG A 37 21.97 4.64 9.64
CA ARG A 37 20.91 5.36 8.95
C ARG A 37 19.67 4.95 9.73
N HIS A 38 19.06 5.90 10.42
CA HIS A 38 17.88 5.64 11.22
C HIS A 38 16.83 5.09 10.26
N ARG A 39 16.62 3.77 10.27
CA ARG A 39 15.62 3.15 9.40
C ARG A 39 14.27 3.73 9.74
N ALA A 40 13.55 4.24 8.75
CA ALA A 40 12.18 4.69 8.95
C ALA A 40 11.34 3.51 9.47
N LYS A 41 10.58 3.73 10.54
CA LYS A 41 9.64 2.76 11.05
C LYS A 41 8.24 3.12 10.54
N VAL A 42 7.63 2.25 9.75
CA VAL A 42 6.38 2.53 9.04
C VAL A 42 5.30 1.58 9.53
N ALA A 43 4.14 2.13 9.91
CA ALA A 43 2.95 1.33 10.19
C ALA A 43 2.18 1.08 8.90
N VAL A 44 1.75 -0.15 8.64
CA VAL A 44 0.86 -0.48 7.53
C VAL A 44 -0.50 -0.93 8.09
N VAL A 45 -1.58 -0.26 7.72
CA VAL A 45 -2.93 -0.56 8.22
C VAL A 45 -3.73 -1.32 7.17
N LEU A 46 -4.09 -2.56 7.49
CA LEU A 46 -4.83 -3.49 6.65
C LEU A 46 -6.32 -3.53 7.03
N SER A 47 -7.13 -4.09 6.14
CA SER A 47 -8.60 -4.09 6.22
C SER A 47 -9.24 -5.45 5.96
N GLY A 48 -8.46 -6.53 5.96
CA GLY A 48 -8.85 -7.91 5.65
C GLY A 48 -7.81 -8.58 4.75
N CYS A 49 -8.21 -9.54 3.91
CA CYS A 49 -7.32 -10.24 2.97
C CYS A 49 -8.06 -10.68 1.69
N GLY A 50 -8.23 -9.75 0.74
CA GLY A 50 -8.98 -9.96 -0.50
C GLY A 50 -9.54 -8.64 -1.01
N VAL A 51 -9.49 -8.40 -2.33
CA VAL A 51 -9.88 -7.10 -2.90
C VAL A 51 -11.35 -6.73 -2.63
N TYR A 52 -12.28 -7.68 -2.62
CA TYR A 52 -13.72 -7.37 -2.51
C TYR A 52 -14.21 -7.19 -1.07
N ASP A 53 -13.49 -7.72 -0.08
CA ASP A 53 -13.93 -7.72 1.32
C ASP A 53 -12.84 -7.31 2.32
N GLY A 54 -11.64 -6.98 1.84
CA GLY A 54 -10.49 -6.62 2.66
C GLY A 54 -9.46 -5.79 1.92
N THR A 55 -8.19 -5.99 2.27
CA THR A 55 -7.05 -5.37 1.60
C THR A 55 -6.78 -6.03 0.25
N GLU A 56 -6.51 -5.22 -0.77
CA GLU A 56 -5.97 -5.69 -2.04
C GLU A 56 -4.55 -6.27 -1.80
N ILE A 57 -4.38 -7.56 -2.08
CA ILE A 57 -3.22 -8.34 -1.64
C ILE A 57 -1.98 -7.94 -2.44
N HIS A 58 -2.14 -7.57 -3.70
CA HIS A 58 -1.03 -7.20 -4.57
C HIS A 58 -0.47 -5.80 -4.23
N GLU A 59 -1.31 -4.86 -3.84
CA GLU A 59 -0.96 -3.54 -3.31
C GLU A 59 -0.20 -3.70 -2.00
N ALA A 60 -0.71 -4.51 -1.08
CA ALA A 60 -0.01 -4.80 0.17
C ALA A 60 1.37 -5.44 -0.09
N ALA A 61 1.46 -6.39 -1.03
CA ALA A 61 2.73 -6.99 -1.43
C ALA A 61 3.69 -5.96 -2.04
N ALA A 62 3.22 -5.11 -2.96
CA ALA A 62 4.00 -4.04 -3.58
C ALA A 62 4.51 -3.03 -2.53
N ILE A 63 3.64 -2.57 -1.63
CA ILE A 63 4.00 -1.70 -0.51
C ILE A 63 5.13 -2.31 0.30
N MET A 64 5.02 -3.59 0.67
CA MET A 64 6.05 -4.28 1.44
C MET A 64 7.38 -4.40 0.70
N VAL A 65 7.35 -4.73 -0.60
CA VAL A 65 8.56 -4.77 -1.43
C VAL A 65 9.25 -3.41 -1.47
N HIS A 66 8.50 -2.32 -1.67
CA HIS A 66 9.08 -0.98 -1.77
C HIS A 66 9.53 -0.41 -0.43
N LEU A 67 8.82 -0.68 0.66
CA LEU A 67 9.27 -0.33 2.02
C LEU A 67 10.56 -1.06 2.38
N SER A 68 10.63 -2.37 2.08
CA SER A 68 11.84 -3.17 2.29
C SER A 68 13.02 -2.69 1.44
N ARG A 69 12.80 -2.36 0.17
CA ARG A 69 13.84 -1.77 -0.70
C ARG A 69 14.32 -0.41 -0.19
N GLY A 70 13.42 0.36 0.42
CA GLY A 70 13.74 1.62 1.10
C GLY A 70 14.42 1.45 2.46
N GLY A 71 14.64 0.22 2.94
CA GLY A 71 15.30 -0.06 4.21
C GLY A 71 14.44 0.19 5.45
N ALA A 72 13.13 0.38 5.29
CA ALA A 72 12.21 0.64 6.39
C ALA A 72 11.96 -0.61 7.26
N ASN A 73 11.70 -0.38 8.55
CA ASN A 73 11.13 -1.37 9.45
C ASN A 73 9.61 -1.25 9.41
N VAL A 74 8.89 -2.36 9.34
CA VAL A 74 7.44 -2.35 9.14
C VAL A 74 6.74 -3.19 10.20
N ASP A 75 5.70 -2.61 10.82
CA ASP A 75 4.71 -3.33 11.61
C ASP A 75 3.33 -3.19 10.95
N MET A 76 2.56 -4.28 10.94
CA MET A 76 1.23 -4.29 10.34
C MET A 76 0.15 -4.24 11.42
N TYR A 77 -0.92 -3.52 11.10
CA TYR A 77 -2.07 -3.30 11.97
C TYR A 77 -3.37 -3.57 11.25
N ALA A 78 -4.40 -3.97 11.98
CA ALA A 78 -5.76 -4.05 11.47
C ALA A 78 -6.76 -3.89 12.62
N PRO A 79 -7.96 -3.32 12.39
CA PRO A 79 -8.97 -3.22 13.44
C PRO A 79 -9.52 -4.62 13.79
N ASN A 80 -9.70 -4.89 15.08
CA ASN A 80 -10.30 -6.13 15.55
C ASN A 80 -11.85 -6.07 15.49
N ILE A 81 -12.38 -6.12 14.27
CA ILE A 81 -13.82 -6.03 13.98
C ILE A 81 -14.24 -7.13 12.99
N SER A 82 -15.53 -7.44 12.92
CA SER A 82 -16.07 -8.25 11.83
C SER A 82 -15.96 -7.51 10.49
N GLN A 83 -15.69 -8.25 9.40
CA GLN A 83 -15.84 -7.71 8.05
C GLN A 83 -17.32 -7.38 7.78
N MET A 84 -17.59 -6.34 6.99
CA MET A 84 -18.95 -5.99 6.57
C MET A 84 -19.59 -7.12 5.75
N HIS A 85 -18.83 -7.69 4.82
CA HIS A 85 -19.22 -8.86 4.03
C HIS A 85 -18.05 -9.84 3.93
N VAL A 86 -18.36 -11.11 3.67
CA VAL A 86 -17.40 -12.10 3.17
C VAL A 86 -17.77 -12.35 1.71
N VAL A 87 -16.80 -12.34 0.80
CA VAL A 87 -17.07 -12.45 -0.64
C VAL A 87 -16.35 -13.66 -1.23
N ASP A 88 -17.09 -14.49 -1.95
CA ASP A 88 -16.49 -15.48 -2.85
C ASP A 88 -15.91 -14.74 -4.05
N HIS A 89 -14.59 -14.58 -4.05
CA HIS A 89 -13.87 -13.83 -5.09
C HIS A 89 -13.92 -14.50 -6.46
N SER A 90 -14.18 -15.81 -6.54
CA SER A 90 -14.34 -16.50 -7.83
C SER A 90 -15.68 -16.20 -8.51
N ARG A 91 -16.68 -15.78 -7.71
CA ARG A 91 -18.03 -15.47 -8.18
C ARG A 91 -18.36 -13.98 -8.10
N GLY A 92 -17.59 -13.20 -7.34
CA GLY A 92 -17.87 -11.80 -7.05
C GLY A 92 -19.13 -11.59 -6.21
N GLN A 93 -19.57 -12.61 -5.46
CA GLN A 93 -20.83 -12.59 -4.71
C GLN A 93 -20.62 -12.75 -3.21
N PRO A 94 -21.47 -12.13 -2.36
CA PRO A 94 -21.44 -12.37 -0.93
C PRO A 94 -21.63 -13.85 -0.56
N ALA A 95 -20.92 -14.30 0.46
CA ALA A 95 -21.10 -15.59 1.12
C ALA A 95 -21.93 -15.38 2.40
N ASP A 96 -23.25 -15.24 2.26
CA ASP A 96 -24.16 -14.74 3.31
C ASP A 96 -24.18 -15.51 4.64
N ARG A 97 -23.62 -16.73 4.68
CA ARG A 97 -23.55 -17.58 5.88
C ARG A 97 -22.16 -17.63 6.52
N GLU A 98 -21.21 -16.87 5.99
CA GLU A 98 -19.86 -16.76 6.53
C GLU A 98 -19.66 -15.44 7.27
N SER A 99 -18.88 -15.50 8.34
CA SER A 99 -18.39 -14.31 9.03
C SER A 99 -16.88 -14.45 9.23
N ARG A 100 -16.16 -13.36 9.00
CA ARG A 100 -14.71 -13.28 9.18
C ARG A 100 -14.35 -12.00 9.93
N ASN A 101 -13.24 -12.05 10.64
CA ASN A 101 -12.71 -10.92 11.39
C ASN A 101 -11.55 -10.26 10.63
N VAL A 102 -11.57 -8.94 10.54
CA VAL A 102 -10.61 -8.13 9.79
C VAL A 102 -9.17 -8.37 10.25
N LEU A 103 -8.91 -8.30 11.57
CA LEU A 103 -7.58 -8.56 12.13
C LEU A 103 -7.09 -9.98 11.83
N THR A 104 -7.98 -10.97 12.01
CA THR A 104 -7.67 -12.40 11.79
C THR A 104 -7.30 -12.67 10.34
N GLU A 105 -8.08 -12.14 9.39
CA GLU A 105 -7.80 -12.35 7.97
C GLU A 105 -6.58 -11.55 7.51
N SER A 106 -6.37 -10.33 8.00
CA SER A 106 -5.15 -9.55 7.74
C SER A 106 -3.87 -10.23 8.25
N ALA A 107 -3.96 -11.11 9.25
CA ALA A 107 -2.83 -11.92 9.71
C ALA A 107 -2.24 -12.81 8.59
N ARG A 108 -3.02 -13.16 7.56
CA ARG A 108 -2.56 -13.91 6.38
C ARG A 108 -1.50 -13.11 5.60
N ILE A 109 -1.80 -11.84 5.30
CA ILE A 109 -0.86 -10.90 4.64
C ILE A 109 0.36 -10.67 5.54
N ALA A 110 0.12 -10.45 6.83
CA ALA A 110 1.18 -10.16 7.80
C ALA A 110 2.02 -11.37 8.23
N ARG A 111 1.73 -12.58 7.71
CA ARG A 111 2.38 -13.84 8.12
C ARG A 111 2.38 -14.03 9.64
N GLY A 112 1.25 -13.73 10.27
CA GLY A 112 1.04 -13.81 11.72
C GLY A 112 1.54 -12.60 12.53
N LYS A 113 2.29 -11.67 11.93
CA LYS A 113 2.84 -10.47 12.61
C LYS A 113 1.90 -9.27 12.50
N ILE A 114 0.70 -9.41 13.05
CA ILE A 114 -0.35 -8.37 13.01
C ILE A 114 -0.66 -7.88 14.42
N ILE A 115 -0.94 -6.58 14.55
CA ILE A 115 -1.27 -5.93 15.83
C ILE A 115 -2.66 -5.28 15.71
N ASP A 116 -3.44 -5.29 16.79
CA ASP A 116 -4.70 -4.54 16.84
C ASP A 116 -4.44 -3.03 16.61
N LEU A 117 -5.17 -2.43 15.66
CA LEU A 117 -5.07 -1.01 15.31
C LEU A 117 -5.30 -0.08 16.52
N ALA A 118 -6.09 -0.51 17.51
CA ALA A 118 -6.30 0.22 18.76
C ALA A 118 -4.98 0.51 19.51
N ARG A 119 -3.93 -0.29 19.27
CA ARG A 119 -2.61 -0.16 19.90
C ARG A 119 -1.62 0.71 19.12
N LEU A 120 -1.97 1.15 17.90
CA LEU A 120 -1.09 2.00 17.10
C LEU A 120 -1.03 3.41 17.68
N THR A 121 0.18 3.86 18.02
CA THR A 121 0.50 5.20 18.50
C THR A 121 1.37 5.92 17.46
N ALA A 122 0.98 7.13 17.02
CA ALA A 122 1.76 7.86 16.02
C ALA A 122 3.19 8.18 16.50
N ARG A 123 3.42 8.29 17.81
CA ARG A 123 4.74 8.58 18.41
C ARG A 123 5.81 7.58 17.98
N ASP A 124 5.45 6.30 17.89
CA ASP A 124 6.42 5.19 17.79
C ASP A 124 6.77 4.83 16.33
N TYR A 125 6.26 5.60 15.36
CA TYR A 125 6.43 5.40 13.91
C TYR A 125 6.80 6.71 13.22
N ASP A 126 7.39 6.64 12.04
CA ASP A 126 7.76 7.80 11.22
C ASP A 126 6.73 8.11 10.15
N ALA A 127 5.98 7.09 9.70
CA ALA A 127 4.92 7.22 8.70
C ALA A 127 3.86 6.12 8.88
N VAL A 128 2.69 6.30 8.25
CA VAL A 128 1.64 5.28 8.15
C VAL A 128 1.22 5.11 6.69
N VAL A 129 0.93 3.88 6.28
CA VAL A 129 0.49 3.54 4.92
C VAL A 129 -0.78 2.70 4.97
N PHE A 130 -1.73 3.03 4.10
CA PHE A 130 -2.99 2.33 3.89
C PHE A 130 -3.03 1.79 2.45
N PRO A 131 -2.97 0.47 2.25
CA PRO A 131 -3.35 -0.14 0.98
C PRO A 131 -4.84 0.09 0.69
N GLY A 132 -5.25 -0.10 -0.55
CA GLY A 132 -6.65 -0.12 -0.96
C GLY A 132 -7.31 -1.48 -0.78
N GLY A 133 -8.14 -1.83 -1.76
CA GLY A 133 -9.16 -2.86 -1.66
C GLY A 133 -10.45 -2.32 -1.06
N PHE A 134 -11.57 -2.98 -1.38
CA PHE A 134 -12.89 -2.56 -0.91
C PHE A 134 -13.03 -2.63 0.61
N GLY A 135 -12.18 -3.38 1.32
CA GLY A 135 -12.11 -3.31 2.78
C GLY A 135 -11.80 -1.90 3.32
N ALA A 136 -11.08 -1.06 2.58
CA ALA A 136 -10.91 0.35 2.98
C ALA A 136 -12.25 1.13 2.93
N ALA A 137 -13.10 0.82 1.96
CA ALA A 137 -14.42 1.43 1.79
C ALA A 137 -15.53 0.76 2.63
N LYS A 138 -15.33 -0.48 3.08
CA LYS A 138 -16.33 -1.31 3.80
C LYS A 138 -16.04 -1.51 5.28
N ASN A 139 -14.77 -1.66 5.66
CA ASN A 139 -14.35 -2.04 7.01
C ASN A 139 -13.63 -0.88 7.72
N LEU A 140 -12.79 -0.13 7.00
CA LEU A 140 -12.14 1.08 7.56
C LEU A 140 -13.05 2.31 7.50
N SER A 141 -14.14 2.23 6.74
CA SER A 141 -15.19 3.25 6.63
C SER A 141 -16.49 2.63 6.16
N THR A 142 -17.54 3.43 6.06
CA THR A 142 -18.81 3.07 5.41
C THR A 142 -18.92 3.63 3.98
N PHE A 143 -17.80 4.03 3.35
CA PHE A 143 -17.79 4.69 2.04
C PHE A 143 -18.52 3.90 0.94
N SER A 144 -18.43 2.57 0.94
CA SER A 144 -19.09 1.74 -0.08
C SER A 144 -20.62 1.79 -0.04
N VAL A 145 -21.20 2.22 1.08
CA VAL A 145 -22.66 2.30 1.28
C VAL A 145 -23.11 3.75 1.31
N ASP A 146 -22.40 4.60 2.04
CA ASP A 146 -22.83 5.97 2.36
C ASP A 146 -22.18 7.03 1.46
N GLY A 147 -21.21 6.67 0.61
CA GLY A 147 -20.50 7.58 -0.28
C GLY A 147 -19.93 8.80 0.47
N LYS A 148 -20.31 10.02 0.04
CA LYS A 148 -19.85 11.27 0.67
C LYS A 148 -20.23 11.39 2.16
N ASP A 149 -21.32 10.75 2.57
CA ASP A 149 -21.87 10.84 3.92
C ASP A 149 -21.29 9.76 4.86
N CYS A 150 -20.32 9.00 4.37
CA CYS A 150 -19.68 7.93 5.12
C CYS A 150 -19.05 8.38 6.43
N LYS A 151 -18.83 7.38 7.28
CA LYS A 151 -18.08 7.50 8.53
C LYS A 151 -16.81 6.69 8.42
N VAL A 152 -15.71 7.22 8.93
CA VAL A 152 -14.45 6.49 9.08
C VAL A 152 -14.49 5.74 10.41
N ASN A 153 -13.93 4.54 10.46
CA ASN A 153 -13.77 3.78 11.70
C ASN A 153 -13.00 4.63 12.74
N LYS A 154 -13.42 4.59 14.01
CA LYS A 154 -12.88 5.46 15.06
C LYS A 154 -11.37 5.32 15.26
N ASP A 155 -10.81 4.11 15.17
CA ASP A 155 -9.37 3.90 15.30
C ASP A 155 -8.61 4.38 14.06
N VAL A 156 -9.18 4.20 12.87
CA VAL A 156 -8.61 4.72 11.63
C VAL A 156 -8.61 6.26 11.65
N GLU A 157 -9.70 6.88 12.07
CA GLU A 157 -9.82 8.32 12.21
C GLU A 157 -8.79 8.88 13.19
N ARG A 158 -8.66 8.26 14.37
CA ARG A 158 -7.65 8.59 15.38
C ARG A 158 -6.24 8.51 14.78
N VAL A 159 -5.90 7.39 14.15
CA VAL A 159 -4.56 7.18 13.56
C VAL A 159 -4.25 8.24 12.51
N LEU A 160 -5.14 8.48 11.54
CA LEU A 160 -4.91 9.47 10.49
C LEU A 160 -4.74 10.89 11.07
N LYS A 161 -5.58 11.28 12.03
CA LYS A 161 -5.46 12.58 12.71
C LYS A 161 -4.17 12.70 13.54
N ASP A 162 -3.77 11.66 14.25
CA ASP A 162 -2.56 11.66 15.08
C ASP A 162 -1.28 11.78 14.23
N PHE A 163 -1.20 11.05 13.11
CA PHE A 163 -0.08 11.16 12.18
C PHE A 163 -0.03 12.53 11.49
N HIS A 164 -1.18 13.04 11.03
CA HIS A 164 -1.29 14.37 10.41
C HIS A 164 -0.88 15.48 11.38
N LYS A 165 -1.44 15.49 12.61
CA LYS A 165 -1.08 16.45 13.66
C LYS A 165 0.40 16.39 14.04
N SER A 166 1.01 15.20 13.99
CA SER A 166 2.42 15.01 14.27
C SER A 166 3.34 15.39 13.09
N GLY A 167 2.78 15.83 11.97
CA GLY A 167 3.53 16.13 10.75
C GLY A 167 4.26 14.91 10.19
N LYS A 168 3.69 13.71 10.36
CA LYS A 168 4.26 12.44 9.88
C LYS A 168 3.58 12.02 8.57
N PRO A 169 4.32 11.53 7.57
CA PRO A 169 3.75 11.24 6.26
C PRO A 169 2.69 10.14 6.32
N ILE A 170 1.66 10.31 5.51
CA ILE A 170 0.56 9.35 5.32
C ILE A 170 0.55 8.92 3.85
N GLY A 171 0.71 7.62 3.59
CA GLY A 171 0.59 7.03 2.26
C GLY A 171 -0.76 6.34 2.09
N LEU A 172 -1.50 6.61 1.00
CA LEU A 172 -2.76 5.93 0.70
C LEU A 172 -2.84 5.57 -0.78
N CYS A 173 -3.17 4.33 -1.15
CA CYS A 173 -3.36 3.95 -2.57
C CYS A 173 -4.76 3.42 -2.87
N CYS A 174 -5.11 3.44 -4.16
CA CYS A 174 -6.39 2.95 -4.66
C CYS A 174 -7.56 3.73 -4.06
N ILE A 175 -8.52 3.06 -3.41
CA ILE A 175 -9.70 3.72 -2.83
C ILE A 175 -9.42 4.35 -1.45
N SER A 176 -8.35 3.94 -0.76
CA SER A 176 -8.05 4.41 0.60
C SER A 176 -7.86 5.95 0.76
N PRO A 177 -7.47 6.75 -0.25
CA PRO A 177 -7.45 8.21 -0.17
C PRO A 177 -8.78 8.87 0.25
N VAL A 178 -9.93 8.20 0.05
CA VAL A 178 -11.22 8.72 0.53
C VAL A 178 -11.26 8.89 2.05
N LEU A 179 -10.47 8.10 2.78
CA LEU A 179 -10.37 8.17 4.24
C LEU A 179 -9.78 9.50 4.69
N ALA A 180 -8.66 9.90 4.07
CA ALA A 180 -8.00 11.17 4.36
C ALA A 180 -8.88 12.35 3.94
N ALA A 181 -9.42 12.32 2.71
CA ALA A 181 -10.30 13.38 2.21
C ALA A 181 -11.53 13.62 3.09
N LYS A 182 -12.04 12.58 3.76
CA LYS A 182 -13.21 12.69 4.63
C LYS A 182 -12.93 13.39 5.97
N ILE A 183 -11.76 13.18 6.57
CA ILE A 183 -11.50 13.57 7.97
C ILE A 183 -10.39 14.61 8.14
N LEU A 184 -9.61 14.87 7.09
CA LEU A 184 -8.54 15.86 7.06
C LEU A 184 -8.95 16.97 6.08
N PRO A 185 -9.42 18.13 6.57
CA PRO A 185 -9.89 19.21 5.71
C PRO A 185 -8.80 19.76 4.80
N GLY A 186 -9.14 20.05 3.54
CA GLY A 186 -8.24 20.73 2.61
C GLY A 186 -7.09 19.88 2.07
N THR A 187 -7.14 18.55 2.25
CA THR A 187 -6.12 17.66 1.71
C THR A 187 -6.23 17.49 0.21
N GLU A 188 -5.08 17.42 -0.46
CA GLU A 188 -5.00 17.02 -1.86
C GLU A 188 -4.72 15.53 -1.98
N VAL A 189 -5.49 14.84 -2.81
CA VAL A 189 -5.35 13.39 -3.04
C VAL A 189 -5.58 13.05 -4.52
N THR A 190 -5.12 11.88 -4.94
CA THR A 190 -5.51 11.28 -6.22
C THR A 190 -6.13 9.91 -6.00
N VAL A 191 -7.13 9.59 -6.82
CA VAL A 191 -7.62 8.22 -7.02
C VAL A 191 -7.55 7.84 -8.51
N GLY A 192 -6.76 8.58 -9.31
CA GLY A 192 -6.62 8.37 -10.75
C GLY A 192 -7.13 9.54 -11.57
N GLN A 193 -7.92 9.24 -12.58
CA GLN A 193 -8.52 10.21 -13.49
C GLN A 193 -9.94 10.60 -13.06
N GLU A 194 -10.41 11.73 -13.59
CA GLU A 194 -11.77 12.25 -13.31
C GLU A 194 -12.81 11.81 -14.34
N GLN A 195 -12.38 11.18 -15.43
CA GLN A 195 -13.24 10.72 -16.51
C GLN A 195 -12.93 9.26 -16.83
N GLU A 196 -13.99 8.51 -17.11
CA GLU A 196 -13.88 7.19 -17.71
C GLU A 196 -13.16 7.28 -19.06
N GLN A 197 -12.24 6.36 -19.33
CA GLN A 197 -11.49 6.30 -20.59
C GLN A 197 -11.50 4.88 -21.15
N GLY A 198 -12.62 4.51 -21.78
CA GLY A 198 -12.75 3.20 -22.43
C GLY A 198 -12.56 2.02 -21.47
N GLY A 199 -13.02 2.15 -20.22
CA GLY A 199 -12.86 1.13 -19.18
C GLY A 199 -11.53 1.17 -18.43
N LYS A 200 -10.57 2.03 -18.81
CA LYS A 200 -9.29 2.17 -18.09
C LYS A 200 -9.49 2.66 -16.64
N TRP A 201 -10.53 3.44 -16.36
CA TRP A 201 -10.71 4.11 -15.06
C TRP A 201 -12.11 3.91 -14.48
N PRO A 202 -12.56 2.65 -14.22
CA PRO A 202 -13.95 2.28 -13.96
C PRO A 202 -14.60 2.91 -12.72
N HIS A 203 -13.83 3.68 -11.95
CA HIS A 203 -14.23 4.35 -10.72
C HIS A 203 -13.91 5.85 -10.73
N ALA A 204 -13.80 6.47 -11.90
CA ALA A 204 -13.42 7.89 -12.07
C ALA A 204 -14.37 8.86 -11.34
N SER A 205 -15.64 8.46 -11.15
CA SER A 205 -16.64 9.22 -10.39
C SER A 205 -16.25 9.49 -8.93
N THR A 206 -15.36 8.67 -8.36
CA THR A 206 -14.82 8.85 -7.00
C THR A 206 -14.16 10.22 -6.82
N ALA A 207 -13.55 10.78 -7.87
CA ALA A 207 -12.97 12.12 -7.85
C ALA A 207 -14.01 13.20 -7.48
N GLY A 208 -15.25 13.07 -7.99
CA GLY A 208 -16.35 13.97 -7.66
C GLY A 208 -16.79 13.85 -6.20
N VAL A 209 -16.81 12.62 -5.66
CA VAL A 209 -17.15 12.37 -4.26
C VAL A 209 -16.11 12.97 -3.32
N ILE A 210 -14.82 12.86 -3.66
CA ILE A 210 -13.73 13.50 -2.91
C ILE A 210 -13.91 15.03 -2.85
N LYS A 211 -14.23 15.67 -3.99
CA LYS A 211 -14.51 17.10 -4.05
C LYS A 211 -15.71 17.48 -3.18
N ALA A 212 -16.77 16.68 -3.20
CA ALA A 212 -17.97 16.89 -2.38
C ALA A 212 -17.70 16.72 -0.86
N MET A 213 -16.69 15.95 -0.47
CA MET A 213 -16.25 15.83 0.93
C MET A 213 -15.33 16.97 1.39
N GLY A 214 -14.97 17.90 0.50
CA GLY A 214 -14.08 19.03 0.79
C GLY A 214 -12.59 18.74 0.56
N GLY A 215 -12.24 17.59 -0.01
CA GLY A 215 -10.91 17.30 -0.50
C GLY A 215 -10.66 17.88 -1.89
N LYS A 216 -9.39 18.04 -2.28
CA LYS A 216 -9.01 18.39 -3.65
C LYS A 216 -8.50 17.15 -4.37
N HIS A 217 -9.19 16.76 -5.44
CA HIS A 217 -8.71 15.69 -6.31
C HIS A 217 -7.68 16.24 -7.32
N CYS A 218 -6.56 15.56 -7.45
CA CYS A 218 -5.50 15.85 -8.41
C CYS A 218 -5.38 14.67 -9.38
N ALA A 219 -5.74 14.87 -10.65
CA ALA A 219 -5.69 13.80 -11.64
C ALA A 219 -4.25 13.28 -11.84
N LYS A 220 -4.07 11.97 -11.84
CA LYS A 220 -2.78 11.29 -12.02
C LYS A 220 -2.93 10.03 -12.87
N ASP A 221 -1.94 9.72 -13.69
CA ASP A 221 -1.86 8.40 -14.32
C ASP A 221 -1.37 7.35 -13.32
N VAL A 222 -1.54 6.08 -13.67
CA VAL A 222 -1.38 4.94 -12.77
C VAL A 222 0.05 4.74 -12.24
N THR A 223 1.07 5.17 -12.99
CA THR A 223 2.48 5.09 -12.58
C THR A 223 2.93 6.29 -11.73
N GLU A 224 2.05 7.27 -11.51
CA GLU A 224 2.35 8.47 -10.74
C GLU A 224 1.85 8.39 -9.29
N ALA A 225 2.46 9.21 -8.43
CA ALA A 225 1.94 9.55 -7.13
C ALA A 225 1.71 11.06 -7.02
N HIS A 226 0.63 11.47 -6.37
CA HIS A 226 0.42 12.85 -5.92
C HIS A 226 1.03 13.05 -4.53
N VAL A 227 1.63 14.22 -4.31
CA VAL A 227 2.23 14.61 -3.02
C VAL A 227 1.65 15.94 -2.58
N ASP A 228 0.81 15.91 -1.55
CA ASP A 228 0.43 17.09 -0.79
C ASP A 228 1.55 17.40 0.21
N ASN A 229 2.46 18.31 -0.14
CA ASN A 229 3.59 18.66 0.73
C ASN A 229 3.15 19.39 2.01
N THR A 230 2.02 20.09 1.98
CA THR A 230 1.49 20.84 3.12
C THR A 230 1.00 19.88 4.20
N ASN A 231 0.20 18.89 3.81
CA ASN A 231 -0.37 17.91 4.73
C ASN A 231 0.48 16.63 4.88
N LYS A 232 1.56 16.50 4.10
CA LYS A 232 2.41 15.29 3.99
C LYS A 232 1.61 14.03 3.65
N ILE A 233 0.66 14.17 2.73
CA ILE A 233 -0.14 13.06 2.21
C ILE A 233 0.39 12.68 0.84
N VAL A 234 0.62 11.39 0.65
CA VAL A 234 1.08 10.83 -0.62
C VAL A 234 0.07 9.80 -1.09
N THR A 235 -0.42 9.95 -2.31
CA THR A 235 -1.45 9.05 -2.86
C THR A 235 -1.15 8.59 -4.27
N THR A 236 -1.55 7.38 -4.62
CA THR A 236 -1.40 6.85 -5.99
C THR A 236 -2.64 6.03 -6.39
N PRO A 237 -3.01 5.98 -7.70
CA PRO A 237 -4.26 5.36 -8.12
C PRO A 237 -4.30 3.84 -7.98
N ALA A 238 -3.17 3.14 -8.17
CA ALA A 238 -3.10 1.67 -8.13
C ALA A 238 -4.25 0.98 -8.93
N PHE A 239 -4.93 -0.04 -8.37
CA PHE A 239 -6.00 -0.79 -9.05
C PHE A 239 -7.30 -0.01 -9.30
N MET A 240 -7.33 1.31 -9.09
CA MET A 240 -8.38 2.15 -9.67
C MET A 240 -8.26 2.26 -11.20
N CYS A 241 -7.16 1.74 -11.76
CA CYS A 241 -6.84 1.69 -13.19
C CYS A 241 -6.79 0.25 -13.70
N GLU A 242 -7.45 -0.02 -14.83
CA GLU A 242 -7.30 -1.27 -15.59
C GLU A 242 -6.09 -1.16 -16.52
N THR A 243 -4.98 -1.81 -16.13
CA THR A 243 -3.72 -1.78 -16.87
C THR A 243 -2.85 -3.00 -16.58
N GLU A 244 -1.69 -3.08 -17.24
CA GLU A 244 -0.68 -4.08 -16.93
C GLU A 244 -0.21 -3.98 -15.48
N PHE A 245 -0.11 -5.14 -14.85
CA PHE A 245 0.12 -5.29 -13.42
C PHE A 245 1.37 -4.56 -12.90
N HIS A 246 2.44 -4.49 -13.70
CA HIS A 246 3.67 -3.83 -13.31
C HIS A 246 3.54 -2.30 -13.19
N HIS A 247 2.66 -1.66 -13.98
CA HIS A 247 2.41 -0.23 -13.86
C HIS A 247 1.79 0.12 -12.50
N ILE A 248 0.93 -0.75 -11.96
CA ILE A 248 0.37 -0.62 -10.62
C ILE A 248 1.49 -0.61 -9.57
N PHE A 249 2.44 -1.55 -9.71
CA PHE A 249 3.58 -1.69 -8.80
C PHE A 249 4.50 -0.49 -8.87
N ASP A 250 4.75 0.04 -10.07
CA ASP A 250 5.58 1.23 -10.27
C ASP A 250 4.97 2.47 -9.60
N GLY A 251 3.65 2.69 -9.72
CA GLY A 251 2.94 3.77 -9.04
C GLY A 251 3.00 3.67 -7.52
N ILE A 252 2.80 2.46 -6.97
CA ILE A 252 2.97 2.18 -5.54
C ILE A 252 4.41 2.42 -5.10
N GLY A 253 5.38 2.05 -5.93
CA GLY A 253 6.79 2.35 -5.70
C GLY A 253 7.07 3.85 -5.63
N ALA A 254 6.47 4.64 -6.52
CA ALA A 254 6.55 6.10 -6.50
C ALA A 254 5.92 6.70 -5.23
N MET A 255 4.78 6.16 -4.78
CA MET A 255 4.14 6.55 -3.51
C MET A 255 5.09 6.27 -2.33
N ILE A 256 5.58 5.04 -2.17
CA ILE A 256 6.43 4.67 -1.05
C ILE A 256 7.75 5.45 -1.03
N LYS A 257 8.37 5.68 -2.19
CA LYS A 257 9.57 6.52 -2.29
C LYS A 257 9.33 7.93 -1.74
N ASN A 258 8.18 8.52 -2.04
CA ASN A 258 7.80 9.85 -1.54
C ASN A 258 7.45 9.84 -0.06
N VAL A 259 6.72 8.82 0.43
CA VAL A 259 6.45 8.64 1.87
C VAL A 259 7.76 8.61 2.65
N LEU A 260 8.71 7.76 2.25
CA LEU A 260 10.00 7.64 2.92
C LEU A 260 10.81 8.95 2.85
N ARG A 261 10.84 9.62 1.69
CA ARG A 261 11.48 10.93 1.54
C ARG A 261 10.96 11.96 2.55
N LEU A 262 9.65 12.00 2.78
CA LEU A 262 9.02 12.94 3.71
C LEU A 262 9.26 12.61 5.19
N THR A 263 9.79 11.42 5.52
CA THR A 263 10.21 11.10 6.89
C THR A 263 11.51 11.80 7.30
N GLY A 264 12.31 12.27 6.33
CA GLY A 264 13.60 12.93 6.59
C GLY A 264 14.70 11.99 7.12
N LYS A 265 14.53 10.67 6.98
CA LYS A 265 15.47 9.64 7.43
C LYS A 265 16.29 9.02 6.30
#